data_AF-A0A7W8JGY4-F1
#
_entry.id   AF-A0A7W8JGY4-F1
#
_cell.length_a   1.000
_cell.length_b   1.000
_cell.length_c   1.000
_cell.angle_alpha   90.00
_cell.angle_beta   90.00
_cell.angle_gamma   90.00
#
_symmetry.space_group_name_H-M   'P 1'
#
loop_
_entity.id
_entity.type
_entity.pdbx_description
1 polymer ?
#
loop_
_entity_poly.entity_id
_entity_poly.type
_entity_poly.pdbx_seq_one_letter_code
_entity_poly.pdbx_strand_id
1 'polypeptide(L)'
;MPVLSALTSQLLSEAKSLIKADVIARWSNYRSHRFVDALVDAIRDERDHELSEDELNHSLSELVKKDNNSEALFEAYRRVCFARSRDIGPRMIGILTATLILEERRPTKIEDAILDVSENLNDDELREVVETVKRWSAIALSGGEGARHLEGQLQYVAHQSTVVSKDGQTSDTGSMLIDTLGSWGEKLRTYGLLFERVQERVIKKEGQVSLSATQFGPDRTIAHSIIFREGYQNLVDLIDRAERASKTTKMS
;
A
#
# COMPACT_ATOMS: atom_id res chain seq x y z
N MET A 1 22.64 -46.84 22.10
CA MET A 1 22.04 -45.91 21.12
C MET A 1 20.62 -45.38 21.43
N PRO A 2 19.73 -46.03 22.21
CA PRO A 2 18.34 -45.52 22.38
C PRO A 2 18.23 -44.25 23.25
N VAL A 3 19.18 -44.01 24.15
CA VAL A 3 19.18 -42.83 25.04
C VAL A 3 19.42 -41.53 24.28
N LEU A 4 20.28 -41.55 23.27
CA LEU A 4 20.55 -40.38 22.42
C LEU A 4 19.33 -40.00 21.57
N SER A 5 18.56 -40.97 21.05
CA SER A 5 17.38 -40.67 20.25
C SER A 5 16.21 -40.13 21.09
N ALA A 6 16.08 -40.59 22.33
CA ALA A 6 15.08 -40.07 23.28
C ALA A 6 15.40 -38.63 23.68
N LEU A 7 16.67 -38.33 24.00
CA LEU A 7 17.12 -36.98 24.36
C LEU A 7 16.93 -35.99 23.20
N THR A 8 17.26 -36.39 21.97
CA THR A 8 17.01 -35.55 20.78
C THR A 8 15.53 -35.32 20.52
N SER A 9 14.68 -36.31 20.81
CA SER A 9 13.22 -36.18 20.64
C SER A 9 12.62 -35.21 21.66
N GLN A 10 13.09 -35.27 22.90
CA GLN A 10 12.67 -34.34 23.96
C GLN A 10 13.11 -32.91 23.67
N LEU A 11 14.39 -32.69 23.31
CA LEU A 11 14.90 -31.37 22.92
C LEU A 11 14.15 -30.78 21.71
N LEU A 12 13.81 -31.62 20.72
CA LEU A 12 13.00 -31.19 19.59
C LEU A 12 11.58 -30.79 20.01
N SER A 13 10.99 -31.50 20.97
CA SER A 13 9.65 -31.17 21.48
C SER A 13 9.64 -29.86 22.28
N GLU A 14 10.66 -29.63 23.10
CA GLU A 14 10.84 -28.39 23.87
C GLU A 14 11.11 -27.21 22.94
N ALA A 15 12.00 -27.36 21.95
CA ALA A 15 12.25 -26.35 20.93
C ALA A 15 10.99 -26.01 20.10
N LYS A 16 10.20 -27.03 19.72
CA LYS A 16 8.91 -26.80 19.04
C LYS A 16 7.92 -26.03 19.91
N SER A 17 7.86 -26.34 21.20
CA SER A 17 7.00 -25.65 22.16
C SER A 17 7.40 -24.18 22.30
N LEU A 18 8.69 -23.91 22.49
CA LEU A 18 9.26 -22.56 22.59
C LEU A 18 8.99 -21.73 21.33
N ILE A 19 9.24 -22.30 20.14
CA ILE A 19 8.98 -21.58 18.87
C ILE A 19 7.49 -21.26 18.71
N LYS A 20 6.60 -22.20 19.04
CA LYS A 20 5.15 -21.97 18.96
C LYS A 20 4.68 -20.89 19.94
N ALA A 21 5.08 -20.98 21.20
CA ALA A 21 4.62 -20.06 22.24
C ALA A 21 5.29 -18.69 22.15
N ASP A 22 6.62 -18.64 22.11
CA ASP A 22 7.37 -17.40 22.29
C ASP A 22 7.51 -16.60 20.99
N VAL A 23 7.44 -17.25 19.83
CA VAL A 23 7.61 -16.60 18.53
C VAL A 23 6.26 -16.48 17.82
N ILE A 24 5.62 -17.60 17.50
CA ILE A 24 4.41 -17.59 16.68
C ILE A 24 3.25 -16.93 17.44
N ALA A 25 2.92 -17.42 18.63
CA ALA A 25 1.79 -16.88 19.39
C ALA A 25 2.03 -15.42 19.81
N ARG A 26 3.25 -15.06 20.22
CA ARG A 26 3.58 -13.66 20.56
C ARG A 26 3.34 -12.70 19.39
N TRP A 27 3.88 -13.01 18.21
CA TRP A 27 3.76 -12.10 17.05
C TRP A 27 2.36 -12.11 16.44
N SER A 28 1.69 -13.26 16.42
CA SER A 28 0.28 -13.36 16.04
C SER A 28 -0.57 -12.51 16.97
N ASN A 29 -0.43 -12.68 18.30
CA ASN A 29 -1.15 -11.89 19.28
C ASN A 29 -0.85 -10.40 19.11
N TYR A 30 0.40 -10.00 18.94
CA TYR A 30 0.74 -8.59 18.75
C TYR A 30 -0.04 -7.96 17.59
N ARG A 31 -0.02 -8.59 16.41
CA ARG A 31 -0.76 -8.11 15.23
C ARG A 31 -2.27 -8.11 15.45
N SER A 32 -2.80 -9.17 16.07
CA SER A 32 -4.22 -9.28 16.38
C SER A 32 -4.69 -8.18 17.33
N HIS A 33 -3.89 -7.81 18.35
CA HIS A 33 -4.22 -6.67 19.22
C HIS A 33 -4.23 -5.37 18.42
N ARG A 34 -3.22 -5.11 17.59
CA ARG A 34 -3.20 -3.91 16.73
C ARG A 34 -4.41 -3.81 15.80
N PHE A 35 -4.85 -4.95 15.27
CA PHE A 35 -6.07 -5.04 14.47
C PHE A 35 -7.33 -4.74 15.30
N VAL A 36 -7.50 -5.41 16.44
CA VAL A 36 -8.70 -5.25 17.29
C VAL A 36 -8.80 -3.83 17.85
N ASP A 37 -7.70 -3.28 18.36
CA ASP A 37 -7.65 -1.91 18.90
C ASP A 37 -8.12 -0.92 17.81
N ALA A 38 -7.53 -1.00 16.62
CA ALA A 38 -7.87 -0.10 15.52
C ALA A 38 -9.29 -0.29 14.98
N LEU A 39 -9.80 -1.53 14.98
CA LEU A 39 -11.19 -1.84 14.61
C LEU A 39 -12.17 -1.20 15.60
N VAL A 40 -11.95 -1.38 16.90
CA VAL A 40 -12.82 -0.85 17.95
C VAL A 40 -12.77 0.67 17.97
N ASP A 41 -11.58 1.26 17.86
CA ASP A 41 -11.40 2.72 17.78
C ASP A 41 -12.11 3.28 16.54
N ALA A 42 -11.97 2.65 15.37
CA ALA A 42 -12.66 3.09 14.16
C ALA A 42 -14.19 2.97 14.29
N ILE A 43 -14.71 1.91 14.93
CA ILE A 43 -16.15 1.78 15.19
C ILE A 43 -16.65 2.88 16.11
N ARG A 44 -15.89 3.21 17.16
CA ARG A 44 -16.22 4.31 18.09
C ARG A 44 -16.22 5.65 17.36
N ASP A 45 -15.20 5.93 16.55
CA ASP A 45 -15.07 7.19 15.81
C ASP A 45 -16.23 7.42 14.83
N GLU A 46 -16.72 6.37 14.16
CA GLU A 46 -17.80 6.46 13.17
C GLU A 46 -19.22 6.49 13.79
N ARG A 47 -19.38 6.00 15.03
CA ARG A 47 -20.69 5.85 15.72
C ARG A 47 -21.01 6.97 16.72
N ASP A 48 -20.17 8.01 16.79
CA ASP A 48 -20.15 9.11 17.76
C ASP A 48 -19.21 8.86 18.96
N HIS A 49 -18.31 9.82 19.22
CA HIS A 49 -17.25 9.74 20.24
C HIS A 49 -17.81 9.74 21.68
N GLU A 50 -19.08 10.10 21.86
CA GLU A 50 -19.73 10.20 23.18
C GLU A 50 -20.35 8.88 23.68
N LEU A 51 -20.22 7.77 22.93
CA LEU A 51 -20.71 6.48 23.40
C LEU A 51 -20.02 6.04 24.70
N SER A 52 -20.83 5.66 25.69
CA SER A 52 -20.33 4.99 26.88
C SER A 52 -19.72 3.62 26.53
N GLU A 53 -18.86 3.09 27.40
CA GLU A 53 -18.25 1.76 27.19
C GLU A 53 -19.31 0.65 27.07
N ASP A 54 -20.40 0.73 27.83
CA ASP A 54 -21.49 -0.25 27.80
C ASP A 54 -22.24 -0.20 26.47
N GLU A 55 -22.51 0.99 25.93
CA GLU A 55 -23.15 1.17 24.62
C GLU A 55 -22.26 0.66 23.49
N LEU A 56 -20.95 0.93 23.55
CA LEU A 56 -19.99 0.41 22.58
C LEU A 56 -19.92 -1.12 22.63
N ASN A 57 -19.83 -1.71 23.83
CA ASN A 57 -19.80 -3.17 23.99
C ASN A 57 -21.08 -3.84 23.49
N HIS A 58 -22.23 -3.22 23.74
CA HIS A 58 -23.51 -3.69 23.21
C HIS A 58 -23.51 -3.63 21.67
N SER A 59 -23.07 -2.50 21.09
CA SER A 59 -22.96 -2.31 19.64
C SER A 59 -22.04 -3.34 18.99
N LEU A 60 -20.84 -3.56 19.53
CA LEU A 60 -19.89 -4.57 19.05
C LEU A 60 -20.49 -5.98 19.12
N SER A 61 -21.19 -6.29 20.20
CA SER A 61 -21.85 -7.60 20.37
C SER A 61 -22.92 -7.83 19.30
N GLU A 62 -23.71 -6.81 18.97
CA GLU A 62 -24.72 -6.89 17.91
C GLU A 62 -24.09 -6.96 16.51
N LEU A 63 -22.96 -6.26 16.27
CA LEU A 63 -22.23 -6.35 15.01
C LEU A 63 -21.69 -7.76 14.76
N VAL A 64 -21.11 -8.40 15.77
CA VAL A 64 -20.50 -9.75 15.64
C VAL A 64 -21.56 -10.84 15.44
N LYS A 65 -22.78 -10.65 15.95
CA LYS A 65 -23.89 -11.63 15.79
C LYS A 65 -24.42 -11.74 14.36
N LYS A 66 -24.15 -10.75 13.50
CA LYS A 66 -24.57 -10.79 12.09
C LYS A 66 -23.62 -11.69 11.30
N ASP A 67 -24.14 -12.72 10.63
CA ASP A 67 -23.32 -13.69 9.87
C ASP A 67 -22.34 -13.02 8.89
N ASN A 68 -22.80 -12.06 8.09
CA ASN A 68 -21.96 -11.33 7.13
C ASN A 68 -20.79 -10.60 7.81
N ASN A 69 -21.02 -10.02 8.98
CA ASN A 69 -19.99 -9.30 9.72
C ASN A 69 -18.99 -10.28 10.34
N SER A 70 -19.48 -11.41 10.86
CA SER A 70 -18.62 -12.46 11.40
C SER A 70 -17.68 -13.04 10.33
N GLU A 71 -18.18 -13.22 9.10
CA GLU A 71 -17.38 -13.64 7.94
C GLU A 71 -16.34 -12.59 7.57
N ALA A 72 -16.75 -11.31 7.48
CA ALA A 72 -15.84 -10.20 7.18
C ALA A 72 -14.73 -10.06 8.25
N LEU A 73 -15.06 -10.20 9.53
CA LEU A 73 -14.10 -10.17 10.64
C LEU A 73 -13.13 -11.35 10.57
N PHE A 74 -13.63 -12.55 10.27
CA PHE A 74 -12.79 -13.74 10.15
C PHE A 74 -11.80 -13.60 8.99
N GLU A 75 -12.26 -13.11 7.84
CA GLU A 75 -11.40 -12.88 6.68
C GLU A 75 -10.36 -11.78 6.94
N ALA A 76 -10.76 -10.68 7.58
CA ALA A 76 -9.84 -9.64 8.02
C ALA A 76 -8.77 -10.18 8.98
N TYR A 77 -9.19 -10.98 9.97
CA TYR A 77 -8.26 -11.62 10.91
C TYR A 77 -7.28 -12.58 10.20
N ARG A 78 -7.75 -13.33 9.20
CA ARG A 78 -6.89 -14.18 8.37
C ARG A 78 -5.79 -13.36 7.69
N ARG A 79 -6.15 -12.21 7.09
CA ARG A 79 -5.18 -11.29 6.47
C ARG A 79 -4.18 -10.74 7.49
N VAL A 80 -4.64 -10.38 8.69
CA VAL A 80 -3.76 -9.92 9.79
C VAL A 80 -2.71 -10.96 10.19
N CYS A 81 -3.10 -12.25 10.21
CA CYS A 81 -2.16 -13.34 10.52
C CYS A 81 -1.02 -13.41 9.49
N PHE A 82 -1.32 -13.15 8.22
CA PHE A 82 -0.36 -13.20 7.12
C PHE A 82 0.31 -11.86 6.80
N ALA A 83 -0.12 -10.76 7.44
CA ALA A 83 0.41 -9.43 7.19
C ALA A 83 1.94 -9.37 7.41
N ARG A 84 2.66 -8.76 6.48
CA ARG A 84 4.11 -8.53 6.59
C ARG A 84 4.43 -7.42 7.57
N SER A 85 3.62 -6.37 7.56
CA SER A 85 3.65 -5.30 8.56
C SER A 85 3.42 -5.86 9.98
N ARG A 86 4.06 -5.22 10.97
CA ARG A 86 3.84 -5.55 12.38
C ARG A 86 2.81 -4.63 13.02
N ASP A 87 2.71 -3.38 12.56
CA ASP A 87 1.90 -2.35 13.22
C ASP A 87 0.89 -1.70 12.25
N ILE A 88 1.36 -1.09 11.17
CA ILE A 88 0.52 -0.25 10.29
C ILE A 88 -0.53 -1.10 9.54
N GLY A 89 -0.11 -2.17 8.88
CA GLY A 89 -0.96 -3.07 8.09
C GLY A 89 -2.13 -3.67 8.89
N PRO A 90 -1.90 -4.31 10.05
CA PRO A 90 -2.98 -4.80 10.90
C PRO A 90 -4.00 -3.71 11.29
N ARG A 91 -3.54 -2.49 11.57
CA ARG A 91 -4.42 -1.36 11.89
C ARG A 91 -5.20 -0.87 10.68
N MET A 92 -4.57 -0.78 9.50
CA MET A 92 -5.25 -0.43 8.25
C MET A 92 -6.38 -1.42 7.96
N ILE A 93 -6.11 -2.73 8.12
CA ILE A 93 -7.13 -3.78 7.98
C ILE A 93 -8.25 -3.55 8.99
N GLY A 94 -7.93 -3.28 10.27
CA GLY A 94 -8.93 -3.00 11.31
C GLY A 94 -9.83 -1.82 10.96
N ILE A 95 -9.25 -0.68 10.58
CA ILE A 95 -9.99 0.53 10.23
C ILE A 95 -10.90 0.28 9.01
N LEU A 96 -10.37 -0.33 7.94
CA LEU A 96 -11.15 -0.56 6.73
C LEU A 96 -12.25 -1.61 6.96
N THR A 97 -11.99 -2.65 7.74
CA THR A 97 -13.00 -3.64 8.13
C THR A 97 -14.12 -3.01 8.97
N ALA A 98 -13.80 -2.07 9.88
CA ALA A 98 -14.81 -1.32 10.62
C ALA A 98 -15.77 -0.60 9.65
N THR A 99 -15.24 0.15 8.69
CA THR A 99 -16.03 0.87 7.69
C THR A 99 -16.95 -0.08 6.92
N LEU A 100 -16.42 -1.20 6.41
CA LEU A 100 -17.19 -2.17 5.62
C LEU A 100 -18.33 -2.82 6.40
N ILE A 101 -18.09 -3.14 7.68
CA ILE A 101 -19.08 -3.74 8.57
C ILE A 101 -20.17 -2.73 8.95
N LEU A 102 -19.80 -1.49 9.23
CA LEU A 102 -20.75 -0.42 9.55
C LEU A 102 -21.64 -0.07 8.38
N GLU A 103 -21.10 -0.12 7.16
CA GLU A 103 -21.82 0.11 5.90
C GLU A 103 -22.53 -1.15 5.37
N GLU A 104 -22.40 -2.29 6.05
CA GLU A 104 -23.02 -3.58 5.69
C GLU A 104 -22.77 -4.00 4.23
N ARG A 105 -21.56 -3.76 3.72
CA ARG A 105 -21.21 -4.05 2.32
C ARG A 105 -19.88 -4.78 2.16
N ARG A 106 -19.67 -5.28 0.93
CA ARG A 106 -18.39 -5.87 0.51
C ARG A 106 -17.39 -4.79 0.08
N PRO A 107 -16.08 -5.08 0.13
CA PRO A 107 -15.07 -4.18 -0.41
C PRO A 107 -15.30 -3.89 -1.91
N THR A 108 -15.02 -2.66 -2.30
CA THR A 108 -14.82 -2.29 -3.70
C THR A 108 -13.46 -2.79 -4.19
N LYS A 109 -13.23 -2.74 -5.52
CA LYS A 109 -11.94 -3.16 -6.10
C LYS A 109 -10.74 -2.40 -5.53
N ILE A 110 -10.93 -1.11 -5.22
CA ILE A 110 -9.86 -0.27 -4.66
C ILE A 110 -9.61 -0.65 -3.20
N GLU A 111 -10.66 -0.89 -2.41
CA GLU A 111 -10.52 -1.31 -1.02
C GLU A 111 -9.91 -2.71 -0.90
N ASP A 112 -10.26 -3.66 -1.78
CA ASP A 112 -9.60 -4.97 -1.87
C ASP A 112 -8.10 -4.81 -2.16
N ALA A 113 -7.74 -3.94 -3.11
CA ALA A 113 -6.33 -3.66 -3.39
C ALA A 113 -5.60 -3.03 -2.18
N ILE A 114 -6.28 -2.18 -1.41
CA ILE A 114 -5.73 -1.59 -0.17
C ILE A 114 -5.56 -2.68 0.91
N LEU A 115 -6.49 -3.62 1.05
CA LEU A 115 -6.34 -4.76 1.96
C LEU A 115 -5.15 -5.64 1.55
N ASP A 116 -4.97 -5.90 0.26
CA ASP A 116 -3.83 -6.67 -0.26
C ASP A 116 -2.50 -5.96 -0.01
N VAL A 117 -2.45 -4.63 -0.18
CA VAL A 117 -1.29 -3.79 0.17
C VAL A 117 -0.99 -3.85 1.67
N SER A 118 -2.01 -3.74 2.51
CA SER A 118 -1.89 -3.78 3.96
C SER A 118 -1.33 -5.11 4.47
N GLU A 119 -1.65 -6.21 3.77
CA GLU A 119 -1.10 -7.54 4.05
C GLU A 119 0.34 -7.69 3.53
N ASN A 120 0.70 -7.11 2.38
CA ASN A 120 1.94 -7.46 1.67
C ASN A 120 3.08 -6.43 1.75
N LEU A 121 2.82 -5.24 2.27
CA LEU A 121 3.87 -4.26 2.55
C LEU A 121 4.27 -4.33 4.04
N ASN A 122 5.54 -4.07 4.31
CA ASN A 122 6.03 -3.88 5.67
C ASN A 122 5.83 -2.41 6.12
N ASP A 123 6.08 -2.13 7.39
CA ASP A 123 5.85 -0.80 7.97
C ASP A 123 6.68 0.31 7.30
N ASP A 124 7.92 0.02 6.88
CA ASP A 124 8.80 1.01 6.25
C ASP A 124 8.36 1.29 4.81
N GLU A 125 7.97 0.24 4.07
CA GLU A 125 7.39 0.39 2.73
C GLU A 125 6.09 1.22 2.76
N LEU A 126 5.21 1.00 3.75
CA LEU A 126 3.98 1.78 3.90
C LEU A 126 4.26 3.27 4.16
N ARG A 127 5.27 3.60 4.97
CA ARG A 127 5.70 4.99 5.19
C ARG A 127 6.27 5.62 3.92
N GLU A 128 7.09 4.85 3.19
CA GLU A 128 7.71 5.33 1.95
C GLU A 128 6.68 5.68 0.87
N VAL A 129 5.56 4.94 0.83
CA VAL A 129 4.39 5.29 -0.02
C VAL A 129 3.87 6.67 0.35
N VAL A 130 3.58 6.92 1.62
CA VAL A 130 3.03 8.20 2.11
C VAL A 130 3.99 9.35 1.83
N GLU A 131 5.27 9.18 2.15
CA GLU A 131 6.31 10.19 1.92
C GLU A 131 6.45 10.53 0.43
N THR A 132 6.45 9.50 -0.43
CA THR A 132 6.55 9.68 -1.87
C THR A 132 5.32 10.40 -2.44
N VAL A 133 4.12 9.98 -2.06
CA VAL A 133 2.88 10.62 -2.52
C VAL A 133 2.79 12.07 -2.03
N LYS A 134 3.14 12.36 -0.77
CA LYS A 134 3.15 13.72 -0.23
C LYS A 134 4.15 14.61 -0.98
N ARG A 135 5.37 14.11 -1.21
CA ARG A 135 6.41 14.80 -1.96
C ARG A 135 5.96 15.11 -3.40
N TRP A 136 5.42 14.13 -4.10
CA TRP A 136 4.95 14.30 -5.48
C TRP A 136 3.72 15.20 -5.58
N SER A 137 2.78 15.08 -4.65
CA SER A 137 1.63 16.00 -4.54
C SER A 137 2.09 17.43 -4.29
N ALA A 138 3.09 17.66 -3.42
CA ALA A 138 3.64 19.00 -3.19
C ALA A 138 4.25 19.60 -4.46
N ILE A 139 5.00 18.82 -5.25
CA ILE A 139 5.52 19.25 -6.55
C ILE A 139 4.36 19.64 -7.47
N ALA A 140 3.34 18.77 -7.60
CA ALA A 140 2.18 19.01 -8.45
C ALA A 140 1.41 20.29 -8.07
N LEU A 141 1.21 20.54 -6.77
CA LEU A 141 0.53 21.72 -6.25
C LEU A 141 1.33 23.02 -6.45
N SER A 142 2.66 22.93 -6.36
CA SER A 142 3.54 24.08 -6.61
C SER A 142 3.68 24.45 -8.09
N GLY A 143 3.11 23.65 -9.00
CA GLY A 143 3.33 23.79 -10.44
C GLY A 143 4.75 23.43 -10.87
N GLY A 144 5.49 22.69 -10.02
CA GLY A 144 6.84 22.26 -10.31
C GLY A 144 6.89 21.27 -11.47
N GLU A 145 7.99 21.26 -12.20
CA GLU A 145 8.21 20.27 -13.26
C GLU A 145 8.34 18.87 -12.66
N GLY A 146 7.68 17.90 -13.28
CA GLY A 146 7.85 16.48 -12.95
C GLY A 146 6.67 15.82 -12.24
N ALA A 147 5.71 16.55 -11.65
CA ALA A 147 4.49 15.94 -11.10
C ALA A 147 3.23 16.74 -11.45
N ARG A 148 2.10 16.06 -11.62
CA ARG A 148 0.80 16.70 -11.86
C ARG A 148 -0.38 15.86 -11.39
N HIS A 149 -1.44 16.51 -10.95
CA HIS A 149 -2.74 15.87 -10.74
C HIS A 149 -3.52 15.84 -12.05
N LEU A 150 -4.08 14.67 -12.38
CA LEU A 150 -4.94 14.48 -13.56
C LEU A 150 -6.13 13.61 -13.16
N GLU A 151 -7.34 14.17 -13.16
CA GLU A 151 -8.59 13.38 -12.98
C GLU A 151 -8.53 12.42 -11.77
N GLY A 152 -8.11 12.92 -10.60
CA GLY A 152 -8.00 12.10 -9.37
C GLY A 152 -6.76 11.18 -9.30
N GLN A 153 -5.88 11.24 -10.30
CA GLN A 153 -4.60 10.53 -10.34
C GLN A 153 -3.45 11.47 -10.00
N LEU A 154 -2.35 10.89 -9.52
CA LEU A 154 -1.08 11.59 -9.33
C LEU A 154 -0.05 11.00 -10.30
N GLN A 155 0.37 11.79 -11.29
CA GLN A 155 1.38 11.42 -12.27
C GLN A 155 2.72 12.06 -11.90
N TYR A 156 3.79 11.27 -11.93
CA TYR A 156 5.18 11.70 -11.83
C TYR A 156 5.97 11.30 -13.07
N VAL A 157 6.73 12.20 -13.67
CA VAL A 157 7.62 11.94 -14.80
C VAL A 157 8.98 11.51 -14.25
N ALA A 158 9.22 10.21 -14.22
CA ALA A 158 10.43 9.61 -13.67
C ALA A 158 11.66 9.83 -14.58
N HIS A 159 11.45 9.84 -15.89
CA HIS A 159 12.51 10.07 -16.86
C HIS A 159 11.97 10.74 -18.11
N GLN A 160 12.75 11.67 -18.67
CA GLN A 160 12.47 12.29 -19.95
C GLN A 160 13.76 12.40 -20.75
N SER A 161 13.76 11.85 -21.96
CA SER A 161 14.89 11.95 -22.88
C SER A 161 14.44 12.48 -24.23
N THR A 162 15.29 13.29 -24.86
CA THR A 162 15.09 13.74 -26.24
C THR A 162 16.13 13.07 -27.12
N VAL A 163 15.66 12.21 -28.03
CA VAL A 163 16.48 11.47 -28.97
C VAL A 163 16.39 12.14 -30.33
N VAL A 164 17.53 12.57 -30.87
CA VAL A 164 17.66 12.98 -32.27
C VAL A 164 17.92 11.73 -33.08
N SER A 165 16.89 11.20 -33.74
CA SER A 165 16.98 9.93 -34.46
C SER A 165 17.94 10.07 -35.65
N LYS A 166 19.11 9.44 -35.58
CA LYS A 166 20.00 9.25 -36.75
C LYS A 166 19.74 7.95 -37.50
N ASP A 167 19.36 6.90 -36.77
CA ASP A 167 18.95 5.61 -37.31
C ASP A 167 17.87 5.05 -36.38
N GLY A 168 16.83 4.41 -36.93
CA GLY A 168 15.60 4.02 -36.22
C GLY A 168 15.74 2.94 -35.15
N GLN A 169 16.79 2.96 -34.33
CA GLN A 169 16.92 2.12 -33.15
C GLN A 169 15.97 2.62 -32.05
N THR A 170 15.01 1.77 -31.70
CA THR A 170 14.16 1.93 -30.53
C THR A 170 14.99 1.63 -29.29
N SER A 171 15.13 2.61 -28.40
CA SER A 171 15.70 2.41 -27.07
C SER A 171 14.77 1.48 -26.29
N ASP A 172 15.28 0.32 -25.88
CA ASP A 172 14.61 -0.58 -24.96
C ASP A 172 14.61 0.08 -23.58
N THR A 173 13.46 0.57 -23.16
CA THR A 173 13.29 1.25 -21.88
C THR A 173 12.66 0.28 -20.91
N GLY A 174 13.49 -0.35 -20.07
CA GLY A 174 13.03 -1.24 -19.00
C GLY A 174 12.08 -0.55 -18.02
N SER A 175 11.44 -1.34 -17.15
CA SER A 175 10.63 -0.83 -16.02
C SER A 175 11.49 0.11 -15.18
N MET A 176 11.09 1.38 -15.08
CA MET A 176 11.76 2.37 -14.23
C MET A 176 11.21 2.34 -12.81
N LEU A 177 10.23 1.50 -12.56
CA LEU A 177 9.49 1.45 -11.33
C LEU A 177 10.35 0.94 -10.17
N ILE A 178 11.12 -0.12 -10.38
CA ILE A 178 12.09 -0.61 -9.40
C ILE A 178 13.18 0.44 -9.14
N ASP A 179 13.69 1.07 -10.20
CA ASP A 179 14.77 2.05 -10.07
C ASP A 179 14.31 3.33 -9.35
N THR A 180 13.04 3.70 -9.48
CA THR A 180 12.47 4.92 -8.90
C THR A 180 11.86 4.70 -7.52
N LEU A 181 11.14 3.59 -7.34
CA LEU A 181 10.29 3.29 -6.17
C LEU A 181 10.67 1.99 -5.46
N GLY A 182 11.72 1.28 -5.88
CA GLY A 182 12.11 0.03 -5.27
C GLY A 182 11.04 -1.07 -5.35
N SER A 183 11.11 -2.02 -4.42
CA SER A 183 10.24 -3.20 -4.42
C SER A 183 8.78 -2.90 -4.07
N TRP A 184 8.50 -1.86 -3.29
CA TRP A 184 7.13 -1.54 -2.90
C TRP A 184 6.31 -1.00 -4.07
N GLY A 185 6.95 -0.27 -5.00
CA GLY A 185 6.29 0.20 -6.20
C GLY A 185 5.75 -0.97 -7.04
N GLU A 186 6.55 -2.03 -7.22
CA GLU A 186 6.15 -3.21 -8.00
C GLU A 186 4.99 -3.97 -7.35
N LYS A 187 4.94 -3.99 -6.02
CA LYS A 187 3.80 -4.51 -5.28
C LYS A 187 2.55 -3.67 -5.55
N LEU A 188 2.63 -2.35 -5.45
CA LEU A 188 1.49 -1.47 -5.77
C LEU A 188 1.02 -1.63 -7.22
N ARG A 189 1.94 -1.86 -8.15
CA ARG A 189 1.60 -2.18 -9.54
C ARG A 189 0.83 -3.49 -9.66
N THR A 190 1.27 -4.52 -8.94
CA THR A 190 0.63 -5.84 -8.90
C THR A 190 -0.80 -5.75 -8.37
N TYR A 191 -1.04 -4.93 -7.35
CA TYR A 191 -2.38 -4.68 -6.78
C TYR A 191 -3.19 -3.63 -7.56
N GLY A 192 -2.64 -3.11 -8.67
CA GLY A 192 -3.35 -2.19 -9.54
C GLY A 192 -3.52 -0.77 -9.00
N LEU A 193 -2.80 -0.37 -7.95
CA LEU A 193 -2.83 0.99 -7.39
C LEU A 193 -1.83 1.94 -8.08
N LEU A 194 -0.91 1.39 -8.86
CA LEU A 194 0.13 2.12 -9.57
C LEU A 194 0.33 1.53 -10.97
N PHE A 195 0.69 2.35 -11.96
CA PHE A 195 1.09 1.86 -13.29
C PHE A 195 2.10 2.79 -13.95
N GLU A 196 2.84 2.24 -14.91
CA GLU A 196 3.76 3.02 -15.75
C GLU A 196 3.10 3.41 -17.06
N ARG A 197 3.47 4.57 -17.58
CA ARG A 197 3.06 5.05 -18.90
C ARG A 197 4.27 5.65 -19.61
N VAL A 198 4.54 5.16 -20.82
CA VAL A 198 5.53 5.74 -21.72
C VAL A 198 4.80 6.60 -22.75
N GLN A 199 5.21 7.85 -22.91
CA GLN A 199 4.68 8.76 -23.92
C GLN A 199 5.81 9.21 -24.85
N GLU A 200 5.66 8.97 -26.15
CA GLU A 200 6.55 9.49 -27.18
C GLU A 200 5.89 10.69 -27.87
N ARG A 201 6.60 11.81 -27.92
CA ARG A 201 6.20 13.01 -28.66
C ARG A 201 7.21 13.31 -29.75
N VAL A 202 6.75 13.32 -31.00
CA VAL A 202 7.57 13.68 -32.16
C VAL A 202 7.43 15.18 -32.42
N ILE A 203 8.54 15.92 -32.33
CA ILE A 203 8.59 17.35 -32.64
C ILE A 203 9.03 17.50 -34.09
N LYS A 204 8.10 17.90 -34.96
CA LYS A 204 8.43 18.30 -36.33
C LYS A 204 9.00 19.72 -36.28
N LYS A 205 10.24 19.90 -36.72
CA LYS A 205 10.83 21.23 -36.92
C LYS A 205 10.20 21.87 -38.15
N GLU A 206 9.20 22.71 -37.97
CA GLU A 206 8.73 23.60 -39.04
C GLU A 206 9.71 24.76 -39.18
N GLY A 207 10.35 24.91 -40.36
CA GLY A 207 10.90 26.20 -40.78
C GLY A 207 12.42 26.40 -40.88
N GLN A 208 13.25 25.38 -41.07
CA GLN A 208 14.63 25.61 -41.56
C GLN A 208 14.96 24.75 -42.79
N VAL A 209 14.58 25.29 -43.96
CA VAL A 209 15.20 24.95 -45.25
C VAL A 209 16.61 25.56 -45.25
N SER A 210 17.55 24.89 -44.58
CA SER A 210 18.98 25.10 -44.82
C SER A 210 19.54 23.80 -45.38
N LEU A 211 20.39 23.94 -46.40
CA LEU A 211 20.84 22.92 -47.36
C LEU A 211 21.62 21.71 -46.77
N SER A 212 21.57 21.49 -45.45
CA SER A 212 22.13 20.35 -44.72
C SER A 212 21.06 19.41 -44.11
N ALA A 213 19.77 19.63 -44.41
CA ALA A 213 18.63 18.98 -43.75
C ALA A 213 18.45 17.46 -44.03
N THR A 214 19.34 16.81 -44.79
CA THR A 214 19.20 15.39 -45.14
C THR A 214 19.73 14.41 -44.10
N GLN A 215 20.30 14.87 -42.97
CA GLN A 215 21.02 13.99 -42.02
C GLN A 215 20.42 13.86 -40.61
N PHE A 216 19.32 14.53 -40.29
CA PHE A 216 18.73 14.46 -38.94
C PHE A 216 17.23 14.18 -39.02
N GLY A 217 16.79 13.05 -38.45
CA GLY A 217 15.37 12.73 -38.29
C GLY A 217 14.67 13.67 -37.30
N PRO A 218 13.34 13.57 -37.14
CA PRO A 218 12.62 14.42 -36.19
C PRO A 218 13.10 14.17 -34.75
N ASP A 219 13.11 15.23 -33.94
CA ASP A 219 13.41 15.13 -32.51
C ASP A 219 12.26 14.37 -31.84
N ARG A 220 12.58 13.32 -31.08
CA ARG A 220 11.61 12.51 -30.34
C ARG A 220 11.84 12.72 -28.86
N THR A 221 10.80 13.10 -28.13
CA THR A 221 10.85 13.16 -26.67
C THR A 221 10.10 11.96 -26.10
N ILE A 222 10.80 11.12 -25.36
CA ILE A 222 10.23 9.96 -24.67
C ILE A 222 10.14 10.31 -23.18
N ALA A 223 8.94 10.20 -22.61
CA ALA A 223 8.68 10.46 -21.20
C ALA A 223 8.13 9.20 -20.52
N HIS A 224 8.81 8.75 -19.46
CA HIS A 224 8.40 7.69 -18.58
C HIS A 224 7.69 8.29 -17.38
N SER A 225 6.45 7.88 -17.17
CA SER A 225 5.63 8.36 -16.08
C SER A 225 5.17 7.23 -15.18
N ILE A 226 5.22 7.47 -13.88
CA ILE A 226 4.62 6.64 -12.85
C ILE A 226 3.32 7.31 -12.43
N ILE A 227 2.23 6.54 -12.39
CA ILE A 227 0.89 7.07 -12.13
C ILE A 227 0.25 6.28 -10.99
N PHE A 228 -0.05 6.98 -9.89
CA PHE A 228 -0.95 6.48 -8.87
C PHE A 228 -2.39 6.59 -9.36
N ARG A 229 -3.14 5.48 -9.26
CA ARG A 229 -4.55 5.42 -9.71
C ARG A 229 -5.47 6.24 -8.80
N GLU A 230 -6.64 6.54 -9.32
CA GLU A 230 -7.75 7.05 -8.51
C GLU A 230 -7.96 6.16 -7.27
N GLY A 231 -8.19 6.79 -6.12
CA GLY A 231 -8.27 6.12 -4.82
C GLY A 231 -6.94 5.96 -4.08
N TYR A 232 -5.79 6.37 -4.66
CA TYR A 232 -4.52 6.38 -3.91
C TYR A 232 -4.58 7.26 -2.65
N GLN A 233 -5.43 8.28 -2.65
CA GLN A 233 -5.61 9.15 -1.48
C GLN A 233 -6.21 8.37 -0.31
N ASN A 234 -7.15 7.45 -0.56
CA ASN A 234 -7.71 6.58 0.46
C ASN A 234 -6.63 5.71 1.09
N LEU A 235 -5.68 5.20 0.28
CA LEU A 235 -4.53 4.45 0.79
C LEU A 235 -3.68 5.32 1.73
N VAL A 236 -3.31 6.52 1.29
CA VAL A 236 -2.47 7.45 2.08
C VAL A 236 -3.17 7.85 3.38
N ASP A 237 -4.45 8.20 3.30
CA ASP A 237 -5.25 8.61 4.46
C ASP A 237 -5.37 7.46 5.46
N LEU A 238 -5.54 6.22 4.98
CA LEU A 238 -5.62 5.04 5.83
C LEU A 238 -4.29 4.73 6.52
N ILE A 239 -3.16 4.87 5.83
CA ILE A 239 -1.83 4.73 6.43
C ILE A 239 -1.62 5.81 7.52
N ASP A 240 -1.93 7.07 7.22
CA ASP A 240 -1.80 8.18 8.17
C ASP A 240 -2.71 8.01 9.40
N ARG A 241 -3.94 7.47 9.23
CA ARG A 241 -4.83 7.12 10.35
C ARG A 241 -4.22 6.00 11.21
N ALA A 242 -3.76 4.93 10.57
CA ALA A 242 -3.14 3.79 11.26
C ALA A 242 -1.90 4.19 12.07
N GLU A 243 -1.07 5.09 11.54
CA GLU A 243 0.10 5.60 12.26
C GLU A 243 -0.25 6.50 13.45
N ARG A 244 -1.28 7.35 13.31
CA ARG A 244 -1.75 8.21 14.41
C ARG A 244 -2.25 7.38 15.58
N ALA A 245 -3.04 6.34 15.31
CA ALA A 245 -3.50 5.41 16.33
C ALA A 245 -2.34 4.74 17.10
N SER A 246 -1.16 4.57 16.47
CA SER A 246 0.02 3.97 17.13
C SER A 246 0.67 4.89 18.16
N LYS A 247 0.60 6.21 17.94
CA LYS A 247 1.21 7.20 18.84
C LYS A 247 0.40 7.34 20.13
N THR A 248 -0.92 7.26 20.06
CA THR A 248 -1.81 7.37 21.24
C THR A 248 -1.58 6.21 22.20
N THR A 249 -1.42 4.97 21.72
CA THR A 249 -1.19 3.78 22.57
C THR A 249 0.18 3.77 23.26
N LYS A 250 1.15 4.59 22.83
CA LYS A 250 2.49 4.67 23.47
C LYS A 250 2.57 5.71 24.58
N MET A 251 1.56 6.58 24.71
CA MET A 251 1.52 7.64 25.72
C MET A 251 0.64 7.31 26.93
N SER A 252 -0.13 6.22 26.85
CA SER A 252 -0.85 5.59 27.97
C SER A 252 0.00 4.50 28.63
#